data_AF-A0A7Y5JXE9-F1
#
_entry.id   AF-A0A7Y5JXE9-F1
#
_cell.length_a   1.000
_cell.length_b   1.000
_cell.length_c   1.000
_cell.angle_alpha   90.00
_cell.angle_beta   90.00
_cell.angle_gamma   90.00
#
_symmetry.space_group_name_H-M   'P 1'
#
loop_
_entity.id
_entity.type
_entity.pdbx_description
1 polymer ?
#
loop_
_entity_poly.entity_id
_entity_poly.type
_entity_poly.pdbx_seq_one_letter_code
_entity_poly.pdbx_strand_id
1 'polypeptide(L)'
;MHPAAIGWLDPATLLTRFGGAFLWISVVFVFIECGLLFPFLPGDSLLFATGLFIANGHLHLPLALVLPALFLAAIGGNAAGYEIGRAAGPALYRHDRRILRREHLDR
;
A
#
# COMPACT_ATOMS: atom_id res chain seq x y z
N MET A 1 17.61 18.92 -4.75
CA MET A 1 18.18 17.80 -3.96
C MET A 1 17.08 16.75 -3.84
N HIS A 2 17.06 15.73 -4.69
CA HIS A 2 16.06 14.64 -4.64
C HIS A 2 16.54 13.61 -3.61
N PRO A 3 15.89 13.48 -2.43
CA PRO A 3 16.27 12.48 -1.46
C PRO A 3 15.72 11.13 -1.93
N ALA A 4 16.63 10.23 -2.33
CA ALA A 4 16.58 8.77 -2.24
C ALA A 4 15.24 8.01 -2.38
N ALA A 5 14.25 8.51 -3.13
CA ALA A 5 13.24 7.66 -3.70
C ALA A 5 13.91 6.90 -4.85
N ILE A 6 13.78 5.58 -4.83
CA ILE A 6 14.17 4.70 -5.91
C ILE A 6 13.60 5.30 -7.21
N GLY A 7 14.44 5.88 -8.08
CA GLY A 7 13.99 6.80 -9.13
C GLY A 7 12.99 6.23 -10.15
N TRP A 8 12.81 4.90 -10.17
CA TRP A 8 11.82 4.21 -10.99
C TRP A 8 10.45 3.99 -10.31
N LEU A 9 10.32 4.25 -9.00
CA LEU A 9 9.04 4.26 -8.28
C LEU A 9 8.44 5.66 -8.13
N ASP A 10 9.06 6.67 -8.76
CA ASP A 10 8.53 8.02 -8.79
C ASP A 10 7.18 8.07 -9.55
N PRO A 11 6.12 8.68 -8.98
CA PRO A 11 4.80 8.70 -9.60
C PRO A 11 4.76 9.31 -11.00
N ALA A 12 5.58 10.34 -11.27
CA ALA A 12 5.63 10.96 -12.60
C ALA A 12 6.29 10.03 -13.63
N THR A 13 7.34 9.32 -13.21
CA THR A 13 7.99 8.28 -14.02
C THR A 13 7.04 7.11 -14.30
N LEU A 14 6.26 6.67 -13.30
CA LEU A 14 5.27 5.61 -13.44
C LEU A 14 4.12 6.03 -14.37
N LEU A 15 3.62 7.25 -14.24
CA LEU A 15 2.59 7.77 -15.14
C LEU A 15 3.10 7.82 -16.59
N THR A 16 4.32 8.29 -16.81
CA THR A 16 4.90 8.40 -18.15
C THR A 16 5.13 7.02 -18.79
N ARG A 17 5.55 6.03 -18.00
CA ARG A 17 5.79 4.66 -18.50
C ARG A 17 4.52 3.86 -18.73
N PHE A 18 3.51 4.01 -17.87
CA PHE A 18 2.37 3.10 -17.82
C PHE A 18 1.05 3.74 -18.23
N GLY A 19 0.96 5.08 -18.28
CA GLY A 19 -0.21 5.82 -18.77
C GLY A 19 -1.50 5.35 -18.13
N GLY A 20 -2.41 4.80 -18.93
CA GLY A 20 -3.70 4.26 -18.45
C GLY A 20 -3.60 3.12 -17.44
N ALA A 21 -2.47 2.39 -17.40
CA ALA A 21 -2.23 1.33 -16.42
C ALA A 21 -1.75 1.86 -15.05
N PHE A 22 -1.53 3.17 -14.91
CA PHE A 22 -1.10 3.79 -13.65
C PHE A 22 -2.07 3.48 -12.50
N LEU A 23 -3.39 3.48 -12.75
CA LEU A 23 -4.38 3.13 -11.74
C LEU A 23 -4.18 1.72 -11.17
N TRP A 24 -3.93 0.74 -12.04
CA TRP A 24 -3.72 -0.64 -11.63
C TRP A 24 -2.46 -0.79 -10.77
N ILE A 25 -1.40 -0.06 -11.12
CA ILE A 25 -0.16 -0.04 -10.36
C ILE A 25 -0.39 0.57 -8.98
N SER A 26 -1.09 1.71 -8.91
CA SER A 26 -1.46 2.33 -7.63
C SER A 26 -2.30 1.39 -6.76
N VAL A 27 -3.28 0.69 -7.35
CA VAL A 27 -4.13 -0.30 -6.65
C VAL A 27 -3.29 -1.44 -6.08
N VAL A 28 -2.39 -2.02 -6.87
CA VAL A 28 -1.54 -3.14 -6.43
C VAL A 28 -0.57 -2.67 -5.34
N PHE A 29 0.05 -1.51 -5.49
CA PHE A 29 0.99 -1.02 -4.48
C PHE A 29 0.30 -0.68 -3.16
N VAL A 30 -0.86 -0.01 -3.19
CA VAL A 30 -1.66 0.25 -1.98
C VAL A 30 -2.09 -1.06 -1.31
N PHE A 31 -2.54 -2.06 -2.09
CA PHE A 31 -2.91 -3.36 -1.54
C PHE A 31 -1.74 -4.05 -0.83
N ILE A 32 -0.56 -4.07 -1.45
CA ILE A 32 0.63 -4.74 -0.89
C ILE A 32 1.17 -3.97 0.32
N GLU A 33 1.24 -2.64 0.27
CA GLU A 33 1.70 -1.81 1.40
C GLU A 33 0.78 -1.98 2.62
N CYS A 34 -0.53 -1.88 2.44
CA CYS A 34 -1.51 -2.08 3.52
C CYS A 34 -1.57 -3.53 4.01
N GLY A 35 -1.36 -4.52 3.14
CA GLY A 35 -1.52 -5.93 3.50
C GLY A 35 -0.26 -6.60 4.02
N LEU A 36 0.89 -6.37 3.42
CA LEU A 36 2.11 -7.12 3.73
C LEU A 36 3.12 -6.29 4.53
N LEU A 37 2.76 -5.08 4.98
CA LEU A 37 3.65 -4.18 5.74
C LEU A 37 5.03 -4.03 5.08
N PHE A 38 5.08 -3.99 3.74
CA PHE A 38 6.33 -3.76 3.01
C PHE A 38 6.64 -2.26 2.96
N PRO A 39 7.60 -1.74 3.77
CA PRO A 39 7.83 -0.30 3.90
C PRO A 39 8.53 0.33 2.68
N PHE A 40 8.83 -0.47 1.65
CA PHE A 40 9.58 -0.05 0.47
C PHE A 40 8.67 0.38 -0.70
N LEU A 41 7.36 0.12 -0.63
CA LEU A 41 6.40 0.45 -1.68
C LEU A 41 5.77 1.83 -1.37
N PRO A 42 5.78 2.80 -2.31
CA PRO A 42 5.25 4.14 -2.08
C PRO A 42 3.76 4.24 -2.46
N GLY A 43 2.90 3.41 -1.86
CA GLY A 43 1.46 3.41 -2.12
C GLY A 43 0.76 4.68 -1.66
N ASP A 44 1.12 5.24 -0.49
CA ASP A 44 0.58 6.53 -0.01
C ASP A 44 0.90 7.69 -0.97
N SER A 45 2.14 7.74 -1.44
CA SER A 45 2.58 8.76 -2.40
C SER A 45 1.86 8.60 -3.74
N LEU A 46 1.60 7.36 -4.17
CA LEU A 46 0.84 7.06 -5.38
C LEU A 46 -0.64 7.39 -5.25
N LEU A 47 -1.24 7.15 -4.08
CA LEU A 47 -2.62 7.55 -3.78
C LEU A 47 -2.77 9.07 -3.95
N PHE A 48 -1.86 9.85 -3.36
CA PHE A 48 -1.83 11.30 -3.51
C PHE A 48 -1.58 11.73 -4.96
N ALA A 49 -0.57 11.18 -5.61
CA ALA A 49 -0.22 11.49 -7.00
C ALA A 49 -1.35 11.15 -7.97
N THR A 50 -2.10 10.06 -7.74
CA THR A 50 -3.26 9.68 -8.55
C THR A 50 -4.33 10.78 -8.50
N GLY A 51 -4.67 11.28 -7.32
CA GLY A 51 -5.60 12.40 -7.18
C GLY A 51 -5.10 13.68 -7.84
N LEU A 52 -3.81 13.99 -7.67
CA LEU A 52 -3.17 15.16 -8.29
C LEU A 52 -3.18 15.09 -9.82
N PHE A 53 -2.89 13.94 -10.41
CA PHE A 53 -2.87 13.75 -11.86
C PHE A 53 -4.26 13.80 -12.48
N ILE A 54 -5.29 13.31 -11.78
CA ILE A 54 -6.68 13.47 -12.21
C ILE A 54 -7.08 14.95 -12.17
N ALA A 55 -6.76 15.65 -11.07
CA ALA A 55 -7.09 17.07 -10.91
C ALA A 55 -6.41 17.97 -11.96
N ASN A 56 -5.18 17.66 -12.35
CA ASN A 56 -4.43 18.41 -13.38
C ASN A 56 -4.71 17.95 -14.82
N GLY A 57 -5.60 16.96 -15.03
CA GLY A 57 -5.92 16.45 -16.38
C GLY A 57 -4.81 15.61 -17.01
N HIS A 58 -3.80 15.19 -16.25
CA HIS A 58 -2.78 14.25 -16.73
C HIS A 58 -3.30 12.80 -16.76
N LEU A 59 -4.29 12.48 -15.92
CA LEU A 59 -4.93 11.17 -15.87
C LEU A 59 -6.44 11.31 -16.14
N HIS A 60 -6.87 10.87 -17.31
CA HIS A 60 -8.26 10.97 -17.77
C HIS A 60 -9.11 9.81 -17.25
N LEU A 61 -9.17 9.65 -15.93
CA LEU A 61 -9.99 8.63 -15.28
C LEU A 61 -11.07 9.28 -14.42
N PRO A 62 -12.31 8.77 -14.45
CA PRO A 62 -13.37 9.30 -13.61
C PRO A 62 -13.03 9.05 -12.13
N LEU A 63 -13.06 10.11 -11.33
CA LEU A 63 -12.78 10.01 -9.88
C LEU A 63 -13.71 9.00 -9.19
N ALA A 64 -14.96 8.90 -9.66
CA ALA A 64 -15.94 7.93 -9.20
C ALA A 64 -15.54 6.46 -9.41
N LEU A 65 -14.61 6.15 -10.32
CA LEU A 65 -14.03 4.83 -10.51
C LEU A 65 -12.78 4.64 -9.64
N VAL A 66 -11.94 5.66 -9.57
CA VAL A 66 -10.64 5.60 -8.90
C VAL A 66 -10.79 5.49 -7.37
N LEU A 67 -11.70 6.27 -6.78
CA LEU A 67 -11.96 6.24 -5.34
C LEU A 67 -12.37 4.85 -4.84
N PRO A 68 -13.41 4.19 -5.38
CA PRO A 68 -13.78 2.86 -4.90
C PRO A 68 -12.70 1.82 -5.20
N ALA A 69 -11.96 1.92 -6.32
CA ALA A 69 -10.88 0.98 -6.63
C ALA A 69 -9.77 1.01 -5.56
N LEU A 70 -9.29 2.20 -5.20
CA LEU A 70 -8.24 2.37 -4.19
C LEU A 70 -8.75 2.05 -2.77
N PHE A 71 -10.01 2.37 -2.49
CA PHE A 71 -10.65 2.01 -1.21
C PHE A 71 -10.76 0.49 -1.02
N LEU A 72 -11.23 -0.23 -2.05
CA LEU A 72 -11.29 -1.69 -2.04
C LEU A 72 -9.90 -2.31 -1.96
N ALA A 73 -8.88 -1.70 -2.59
CA ALA A 73 -7.50 -2.14 -2.48
C ALA A 73 -6.97 -2.02 -1.05
N ALA A 74 -7.23 -0.90 -0.37
CA ALA A 74 -6.80 -0.68 1.01
C ALA A 74 -7.49 -1.64 1.98
N ILE A 75 -8.81 -1.81 1.87
CA ILE A 75 -9.57 -2.77 2.70
C ILE A 75 -9.11 -4.21 2.43
N GLY A 76 -9.01 -4.59 1.15
CA GLY A 76 -8.59 -5.92 0.76
C GLY A 76 -7.17 -6.22 1.23
N GLY A 77 -6.27 -5.24 1.13
CA GLY A 77 -4.91 -5.33 1.64
C GLY A 77 -4.91 -5.57 3.14
N ASN A 78 -5.56 -4.71 3.92
CA ASN A 78 -5.63 -4.85 5.37
C ASN A 78 -6.27 -6.19 5.81
N ALA A 79 -7.32 -6.66 5.13
CA ALA A 79 -7.94 -7.95 5.41
C ALA A 79 -7.00 -9.13 5.11
N ALA A 80 -6.31 -9.10 3.96
CA ALA A 80 -5.30 -10.10 3.62
C ALA A 80 -4.13 -10.07 4.62
N GLY A 81 -3.67 -8.88 5.02
CA GLY A 81 -2.64 -8.70 6.03
C GLY A 81 -3.02 -9.23 7.39
N TYR A 82 -4.28 -9.02 7.80
CA TYR A 82 -4.82 -9.60 9.02
C TYR A 82 -4.80 -11.13 8.98
N GLU A 83 -5.26 -11.74 7.89
CA GLU A 83 -5.26 -13.21 7.77
C GLU A 83 -3.84 -13.79 7.72
N ILE A 84 -2.92 -13.14 7.00
CA ILE A 84 -1.49 -13.53 6.98
C ILE A 84 -0.90 -13.40 8.38
N GLY A 85 -1.12 -12.27 9.07
CA GLY A 85 -0.66 -12.04 10.43
C GLY A 85 -1.26 -13.02 11.44
N ARG A 86 -2.54 -13.39 11.27
CA ARG A 86 -3.24 -14.38 12.09
C ARG A 86 -2.70 -15.79 11.86
N ALA A 87 -2.39 -16.16 10.63
CA ALA A 87 -1.79 -17.45 10.28
C ALA A 87 -0.33 -17.56 10.74
N ALA A 88 0.45 -16.47 10.60
CA ALA A 88 1.85 -16.41 11.04
C ALA A 88 1.99 -16.22 12.56
N GLY A 89 0.98 -15.66 13.22
CA GLY A 89 0.96 -15.40 14.66
C GLY A 89 1.37 -16.60 15.51
N PRO A 90 0.71 -17.78 15.40
CA PRO A 90 1.08 -18.98 16.17
C PRO A 90 2.54 -19.42 16.03
N ALA A 91 3.18 -19.16 14.88
CA ALA A 91 4.60 -19.45 14.68
C ALA A 91 5.50 -18.45 15.44
N LEU A 92 5.09 -17.17 15.53
CA LEU A 92 5.77 -16.14 16.30
C LEU A 92 5.66 -16.36 17.82
N TYR A 93 4.50 -16.83 18.30
CA TYR A 93 4.28 -17.18 19.72
C TYR A 93 5.12 -18.37 20.19
N ARG A 94 5.52 -19.26 19.27
CA ARG A 94 6.21 -20.51 19.61
C ARG A 94 7.74 -20.33 19.72
N HIS A 95 8.29 -19.25 19.17
CA HIS A 95 9.74 -19.10 19.03
C HIS A 95 10.42 -18.01 19.86
N ASP A 96 9.72 -17.08 20.53
CA ASP A 96 10.47 -16.10 21.32
C ASP A 96 9.76 -15.56 22.57
N ARG A 97 10.26 -15.96 23.74
CA ARG A 97 9.91 -15.40 25.07
C ARG A 97 10.38 -13.95 25.24
N ARG A 98 11.09 -13.38 24.26
CA ARG A 98 11.72 -12.05 24.35
C ARG A 98 10.89 -10.90 23.78
N ILE A 99 9.97 -11.15 22.85
CA ILE A 99 9.26 -10.09 22.12
C ILE A 99 7.87 -9.82 22.72
N LEU A 100 7.26 -10.83 23.35
CA LEU A 100 5.93 -10.70 23.95
C LEU A 100 5.98 -10.98 25.46
N ARG A 101 6.21 -9.92 26.26
CA ARG A 101 6.04 -9.98 27.72
C ARG A 101 4.56 -10.19 28.04
N ARG A 102 4.22 -11.38 28.55
CA ARG A 102 2.87 -11.74 28.98
C ARG A 102 2.35 -10.94 30.19
N GLU A 103 3.21 -10.12 30.81
CA GLU A 103 2.91 -9.32 32.00
C GLU A 103 1.79 -8.26 31.82
N HIS A 104 1.32 -8.00 30.59
CA HIS A 104 0.25 -7.04 30.31
C HIS A 104 -1.03 -7.66 29.73
N LEU A 105 -1.09 -9.00 29.58
CA LEU A 105 -2.26 -9.68 28.99
C LEU A 105 -3.28 -10.13 30.05
N ASP A 106 -2.91 -10.14 31.33
CA ASP A 106 -3.74 -10.64 32.44
C ASP A 106 -4.36 -9.51 33.30
N ARG A 107 -4.68 -8.35 32.71
CA ARG A 107 -5.40 -7.28 33.42
C ARG A 107 -6.57 -6.72 32.63
#